data_AF-A0A931BI19-F1
#
_entry.id   AF-A0A931BI19-F1
#
_cell.length_a   1.000
_cell.length_b   1.000
_cell.length_c   1.000
_cell.angle_alpha   90.00
_cell.angle_beta   90.00
_cell.angle_gamma   90.00
#
_symmetry.space_group_name_H-M   'P 1'
#
loop_
_entity.id
_entity.type
_entity.pdbx_description
1 polymer ?
#
loop_
_entity_poly.entity_id
_entity_poly.type
_entity_poly.pdbx_seq_one_letter_code
_entity_poly.pdbx_strand_id
1 'polypeptide(L)' 'MPAAPKRAYSVEDFSDLINTRLQKLESKREAQQRYGSLLAVLRQQIDSYRKHQNAGK' A
#
# COMPACT_ATOMS: atom_id res chain seq x y z
N MET A 1 11.37 -31.55 12.98
CA MET A 1 11.65 -30.43 12.07
C MET A 1 11.17 -29.15 12.73
N PRO A 2 11.98 -28.09 12.91
CA PRO A 2 11.48 -26.85 13.47
C PRO A 2 10.58 -26.18 12.41
N ALA A 3 9.30 -26.00 12.75
CA ALA A 3 8.37 -25.28 11.89
C ALA A 3 8.84 -23.84 11.72
N ALA A 4 9.00 -23.38 10.49
CA ALA A 4 9.31 -21.98 10.20
C ALA A 4 8.24 -21.09 10.86
N PRO A 5 8.63 -20.03 11.61
CA PRO A 5 7.67 -19.17 12.25
C PRO A 5 6.75 -18.56 11.20
N LYS A 6 5.43 -18.82 11.31
CA LYS A 6 4.41 -18.10 10.54
C LYS A 6 4.56 -16.62 10.89
N ARG A 7 5.17 -15.84 10.00
CA ARG A 7 5.15 -14.38 10.11
C ARG A 7 3.70 -13.93 10.05
N ALA A 8 3.13 -13.59 11.20
CA ALA A 8 1.86 -12.89 11.25
C ALA A 8 2.15 -11.47 10.75
N TYR A 9 1.76 -11.18 9.51
CA TYR A 9 1.85 -9.83 8.97
C TYR A 9 0.87 -8.95 9.75
N SER A 10 1.35 -7.84 10.30
CA SER A 10 0.45 -6.85 10.89
C SER A 10 -0.32 -6.13 9.78
N VAL A 11 -1.39 -5.43 10.17
CA VAL A 11 -2.12 -4.56 9.25
C VAL A 11 -1.21 -3.42 8.75
N GLU A 12 -0.25 -2.97 9.56
CA GLU A 12 0.74 -1.96 9.16
C GLU A 12 1.72 -2.53 8.12
N ASP A 13 2.22 -3.75 8.31
CA ASP A 13 3.09 -4.42 7.34
C ASP A 13 2.40 -4.55 5.97
N PHE A 14 1.11 -4.88 5.99
CA PHE A 14 0.30 -4.95 4.77
C PHE A 14 0.10 -3.56 4.14
N SER A 15 -0.18 -2.54 4.95
CA SER A 15 -0.32 -1.16 4.48
C SER A 15 0.96 -0.66 3.80
N ASP A 16 2.13 -0.92 4.38
CA ASP A 16 3.42 -0.55 3.83
C ASP A 16 3.74 -1.32 2.53
N LEU A 17 3.40 -2.61 2.48
CA LEU A 17 3.54 -3.41 1.27
C LEU A 17 2.70 -2.83 0.13
N ILE A 18 1.43 -2.54 0.38
CA ILE A 18 0.52 -1.97 -0.63
C ILE A 18 1.00 -0.60 -1.08
N ASN A 19 1.41 0.27 -0.16
CA ASN A 19 1.97 1.57 -0.49
C ASN A 19 3.20 1.46 -1.41
N THR A 20 4.12 0.55 -1.07
CA THR A 20 5.34 0.31 -1.87
C THR A 20 5.02 -0.20 -3.27
N ARG A 21 4.03 -1.09 -3.38
CA ARG A 21 3.58 -1.63 -4.67
C ARG A 21 2.90 -0.56 -5.52
N LEU A 22 2.09 0.30 -4.91
CA LEU A 22 1.45 1.40 -5.62
C LEU A 22 2.47 2.42 -6.12
N GLN A 23 3.46 2.81 -5.30
CA GLN A 23 4.54 3.72 -5.73
C GLN A 23 5.31 3.18 -6.94
N LYS A 24 5.63 1.88 -6.95
CA LYS A 24 6.29 1.22 -8.08
C LYS A 24 5.43 1.17 -9.35
N LEU A 25 4.11 1.18 -9.18
CA LEU A 25 3.18 1.20 -10.31
C LEU A 25 3.04 2.61 -10.86
N GLU A 26 2.91 3.60 -9.98
CA GLU A 26 2.88 5.02 -10.34
C GLU A 26 4.17 5.51 -10.99
N SER A 27 5.33 4.93 -10.66
CA SER A 27 6.59 5.29 -11.32
C SER A 27 6.66 4.85 -12.79
N LYS A 28 5.73 4.01 -13.26
CA LYS A 28 5.69 3.54 -14.65
C LYS A 28 4.79 4.44 -15.49
N ARG A 29 5.37 5.13 -16.48
CA ARG A 29 4.65 6.02 -17.40
C ARG A 29 3.46 5.34 -18.11
N GLU A 30 3.62 4.09 -18.54
CA GLU A 30 2.54 3.31 -19.18
C GLU A 30 1.35 3.09 -18.22
N ALA A 31 1.63 2.81 -16.95
CA ALA A 31 0.59 2.63 -15.94
C ALA A 31 -0.14 3.94 -15.63
N GLN A 32 0.58 5.06 -15.60
CA GLN A 32 -0.03 6.39 -15.45
C GLN A 32 -0.93 6.73 -16.64
N GLN A 33 -0.51 6.41 -17.87
CA GLN A 33 -1.30 6.69 -19.07
C GLN A 33 -2.58 5.85 -19.15
N ARG A 34 -2.51 4.57 -18.76
CA ARG A 34 -3.67 3.66 -18.83
C ARG A 34 -4.59 3.75 -17.62
N TYR A 35 -4.04 3.99 -16.44
CA TYR A 35 -4.74 3.83 -15.16
C TYR A 35 -4.61 5.04 -14.24
N GLY A 36 -4.16 6.20 -14.74
CA GLY A 36 -3.86 7.37 -13.91
C GLY A 36 -4.96 7.76 -12.92
N SER A 37 -6.22 7.81 -13.37
CA SER A 37 -7.37 8.12 -12.50
C SER A 37 -7.57 7.08 -11.40
N LEU A 38 -7.44 5.80 -11.72
CA LEU A 38 -7.55 4.71 -10.74
C LEU A 38 -6.39 4.74 -9.74
N LEU A 39 -5.16 4.98 -10.21
CA LEU A 39 -3.99 5.12 -9.35
C LEU A 39 -4.15 6.28 -8.37
N ALA A 40 -4.66 7.42 -8.83
CA ALA A 40 -4.95 8.57 -7.97
C ALA A 40 -5.99 8.25 -6.88
N VAL A 41 -7.06 7.53 -7.22
CA VAL A 41 -8.07 7.09 -6.25
C VAL A 41 -7.45 6.14 -5.22
N LEU A 42 -6.67 5.13 -5.67
CA LEU A 42 -6.01 4.19 -4.77
C LEU A 42 -5.03 4.90 -3.82
N ARG A 43 -4.26 5.87 -4.34
CA ARG A 43 -3.35 6.72 -3.56
C ARG A 43 -4.10 7.46 -2.47
N GLN A 44 -5.20 8.14 -2.82
CA GLN A 44 -6.02 8.88 -1.87
C GLN A 44 -6.58 7.97 -0.75
N GLN A 45 -7.04 6.76 -1.10
CA GLN A 45 -7.59 5.81 -0.11
C GLN A 45 -6.53 5.31 0.86
N ILE A 46 -5.33 4.97 0.37
CA ILE A 46 -4.21 4.53 1.21
C ILE A 46 -3.74 5.66 2.12
N ASP A 47 -3.57 6.87 1.59
CA ASP A 47 -3.12 8.02 2.38
C ASP A 47 -4.16 8.36 3.47
N SER A 48 -5.45 8.29 3.14
CA SER A 48 -6.54 8.45 4.11
C SER A 48 -6.46 7.39 5.20
N TYR A 49 -6.36 6.11 4.83
CA TYR A 49 -6.24 5.02 5.79
C TYR A 49 -5.07 5.22 6.77
N ARG A 50 -3.90 5.60 6.26
CA ARG A 50 -2.70 5.84 7.09
C ARG A 50 -2.85 7.07 7.98
N LYS A 51 -3.49 8.14 7.48
CA LYS A 51 -3.78 9.34 8.29
C LYS A 51 -4.72 9.03 9.45
N HIS A 52 -5.76 8.21 9.22
CA HIS A 52 -6.70 7.79 10.27
C HIS A 52 -6.03 6.89 11.32
N GLN A 53 -5.11 6.01 10.91
CA GLN A 53 -4.30 5.19 11.84
C GLN A 53 -3.38 6.06 12.71
N ASN A 54 -2.78 7.12 12.14
CA ASN A 54 -1.90 8.02 12.88
C ASN A 54 -2.65 9.01 13.79
N ALA A 55 -3.93 9.30 13.52
CA ALA A 55 -4.75 10.22 14.31
C ALA A 55 -5.31 9.60 15.61
N GLY A 56 -5.18 8.28 15.78
CA GLY A 56 -5.61 7.54 16.98
C GLY A 56 -4.51 7.34 18.03
N LYS A 57 -3.35 8.01 17.90
CA LYS A 57 -2.27 8.01 18.89
C LYS A 57 -2.20 9.35 19.62
#